data_AF-A0A841EB47-F1
#
_entry.id   AF-A0A841EB47-F1
#
_cell.length_a   1.000
_cell.length_b   1.000
_cell.length_c   1.000
_cell.angle_alpha   90.00
_cell.angle_beta   90.00
_cell.angle_gamma   90.00
#
_symmetry.space_group_name_H-M   'P 1'
#
loop_
_entity.id
_entity.type
_entity.pdbx_description
1 polymer ?
#
loop_
_entity_poly.entity_id
_entity_poly.type
_entity_poly.pdbx_seq_one_letter_code
_entity_poly.pdbx_strand_id
1 'polypeptide(L)'
;MIAATAAGILAFTGSGIANAAALPPGELQRVTDTYLYDVSLNSFLDVRAQAPYNDQLDWSTDSCSWSPDQPIGYDFDPGCTRHDFGYRNYKLQNRFTEANRLAIDDNFRDDLYGICAGDWLCQGTADIYYSAVRQFGGSGTDTAAALRAAGVQEQTEQLAAVHRRLERADTGTEAERLVSGFEDENGVRITEEYPVGD
;
A
#
# COMPACT_ATOMS: atom_id res chain seq x y z
N MET A 1 -33.36 -58.68 41.80
CA MET A 1 -33.01 -57.27 41.57
C MET A 1 -31.62 -57.24 40.93
N ILE A 2 -31.53 -56.67 39.70
CA ILE A 2 -30.49 -55.76 39.14
C ILE A 2 -29.01 -56.24 39.27
N ALA A 3 -28.13 -56.27 38.26
CA ALA A 3 -28.01 -55.51 37.02
C ALA A 3 -27.08 -56.25 36.03
N ALA A 4 -27.37 -56.13 34.73
CA ALA A 4 -26.39 -56.31 33.66
C ALA A 4 -25.82 -54.94 33.30
N THR A 5 -24.50 -54.77 33.28
CA THR A 5 -23.83 -53.55 32.79
C THR A 5 -23.07 -53.87 31.52
N ALA A 6 -23.56 -53.31 30.42
CA ALA A 6 -23.00 -53.40 29.09
C ALA A 6 -21.73 -52.55 28.95
N ALA A 7 -20.72 -53.09 28.28
CA ALA A 7 -19.52 -52.37 27.87
C ALA A 7 -19.86 -51.44 26.70
N GLY A 8 -19.85 -50.13 26.95
CA GLY A 8 -19.98 -49.10 25.90
C GLY A 8 -18.63 -48.86 25.24
N ILE A 9 -18.51 -49.22 23.96
CA ILE A 9 -17.39 -48.83 23.10
C ILE A 9 -17.55 -47.33 22.82
N LEU A 10 -16.64 -46.52 23.37
CA LEU A 10 -16.54 -45.09 23.08
C LEU A 10 -15.87 -44.94 21.71
N ALA A 11 -16.66 -44.70 20.67
CA ALA A 11 -16.14 -44.31 19.37
C ALA A 11 -15.59 -42.88 19.47
N PHE A 12 -14.27 -42.74 19.47
CA PHE A 12 -13.62 -41.46 19.19
C PHE A 12 -13.91 -41.11 17.72
N THR A 13 -14.94 -40.29 17.48
CA THR A 13 -15.07 -39.59 16.20
C THR A 13 -13.93 -38.58 16.13
N GLY A 14 -12.92 -38.89 15.32
CA GLY A 14 -11.80 -38.00 15.08
C GLY A 14 -12.31 -36.62 14.63
N SER A 15 -11.86 -35.57 15.33
CA SER A 15 -11.96 -34.19 14.87
C SER A 15 -11.02 -34.06 13.67
N GLY A 16 -11.53 -34.38 12.48
CA GLY A 16 -10.88 -33.98 11.25
C GLY A 16 -10.73 -32.46 11.28
N ILE A 17 -9.50 -31.98 11.17
CA ILE A 17 -9.23 -30.58 10.88
C ILE A 17 -9.92 -30.33 9.55
N ALA A 18 -11.05 -29.64 9.56
CA ALA A 18 -11.69 -29.22 8.33
C ALA A 18 -10.70 -28.28 7.64
N ASN A 19 -10.01 -28.76 6.60
CA ASN A 19 -9.43 -27.87 5.62
C ASN A 19 -10.60 -27.02 5.12
N ALA A 20 -10.63 -25.74 5.48
CA ALA A 20 -11.61 -24.83 4.93
C ALA A 20 -11.53 -24.98 3.40
N ALA A 21 -12.63 -25.37 2.77
CA ALA A 21 -12.65 -25.58 1.34
C ALA A 21 -12.18 -24.30 0.64
N ALA A 22 -11.37 -24.44 -0.42
CA ALA A 22 -10.93 -23.33 -1.24
C ALA A 22 -12.14 -22.48 -1.69
N LEU A 23 -11.98 -21.17 -1.68
CA LEU A 23 -13.05 -20.25 -2.05
C LEU A 23 -13.25 -20.27 -3.58
N PRO A 24 -14.51 -20.18 -4.06
CA PRO A 24 -14.77 -19.94 -5.47
C PRO A 24 -14.15 -18.60 -5.92
N PRO A 25 -13.78 -18.44 -7.21
CA PRO A 25 -13.08 -17.24 -7.69
C PRO A 25 -13.76 -15.91 -7.36
N GLY A 26 -15.08 -15.82 -7.49
CA GLY A 26 -15.82 -14.59 -7.18
C GLY A 26 -15.85 -14.24 -5.69
N GLU A 27 -15.76 -15.24 -4.80
CA GLU A 27 -15.68 -15.01 -3.36
C GLU A 27 -14.25 -14.60 -2.96
N LEU A 28 -13.23 -15.23 -3.55
CA LEU A 28 -11.83 -14.86 -3.36
C LEU A 28 -11.54 -13.42 -3.83
N GLN A 29 -12.13 -13.01 -4.96
CA GLN A 29 -12.07 -11.62 -5.44
C GLN A 29 -12.68 -10.65 -4.43
N ARG A 30 -13.89 -10.94 -3.90
CA ARG A 30 -14.51 -10.12 -2.86
C ARG A 30 -13.65 -10.04 -1.59
N VAL A 31 -13.04 -11.14 -1.17
CA VAL A 31 -12.11 -11.15 -0.02
C VAL A 31 -10.91 -10.23 -0.28
N THR A 32 -10.34 -10.29 -1.49
CA THR A 32 -9.23 -9.40 -1.90
C THR A 32 -9.65 -7.94 -1.85
N ASP A 33 -10.84 -7.62 -2.37
CA ASP A 33 -11.38 -6.26 -2.40
C ASP A 33 -11.64 -5.74 -0.98
N THR A 34 -12.20 -6.58 -0.10
CA THR A 34 -12.41 -6.23 1.30
C THR A 34 -11.09 -5.91 2.01
N TYR A 35 -10.03 -6.69 1.78
CA TYR A 35 -8.72 -6.41 2.38
C TYR A 35 -8.04 -5.15 1.84
N LEU A 36 -8.35 -4.75 0.60
CA LEU A 36 -7.80 -3.53 0.01
C LEU A 36 -8.55 -2.26 0.42
N TYR A 37 -9.89 -2.29 0.36
CA TYR A 37 -10.68 -1.06 0.36
C TYR A 37 -11.65 -0.93 1.53
N ASP A 38 -12.04 -2.04 2.18
CA ASP A 38 -13.08 -2.02 3.23
C ASP A 38 -12.49 -2.06 4.66
N VAL A 39 -11.16 -2.16 4.79
CA VAL A 39 -10.47 -2.20 6.08
C VAL A 39 -9.41 -1.10 6.18
N SER A 40 -9.18 -0.61 7.39
CA SER A 40 -8.09 0.33 7.65
C SER A 40 -6.73 -0.32 7.34
N LEU A 41 -5.70 0.50 7.09
CA LEU A 41 -4.33 -0.01 6.87
C LEU A 41 -3.85 -0.89 8.03
N ASN A 42 -4.07 -0.46 9.27
CA ASN A 42 -3.72 -1.25 10.46
C ASN A 42 -4.46 -2.59 10.49
N SER A 43 -5.76 -2.60 10.20
CA SER A 43 -6.53 -3.84 10.12
C SER A 43 -6.05 -4.75 8.99
N PHE A 44 -5.61 -4.19 7.86
CA PHE A 44 -4.99 -4.98 6.80
C PHE A 44 -3.68 -5.63 7.28
N LEU A 45 -2.83 -4.93 8.04
CA LEU A 45 -1.61 -5.52 8.61
C LEU A 45 -1.92 -6.68 9.56
N ASP A 46 -2.96 -6.57 10.39
CA ASP A 46 -3.43 -7.64 11.26
C ASP A 46 -3.94 -8.86 10.47
N VAL A 47 -4.67 -8.62 9.37
CA VAL A 47 -5.11 -9.67 8.44
C VAL A 47 -3.91 -10.34 7.78
N ARG A 48 -2.96 -9.55 7.27
CA ARG A 48 -1.74 -10.05 6.64
C ARG A 48 -0.92 -10.92 7.59
N ALA A 49 -0.81 -10.55 8.87
CA ALA A 49 -0.10 -11.34 9.87
C ALA A 49 -0.68 -12.75 10.05
N GLN A 50 -1.97 -12.93 9.78
CA GLN A 50 -2.65 -14.23 9.80
C GLN A 50 -2.61 -14.93 8.43
N ALA A 51 -2.40 -14.19 7.35
CA ALA A 51 -2.37 -14.65 5.96
C ALA A 51 -3.51 -15.64 5.62
N PRO A 52 -4.79 -15.26 5.82
CA PRO A 52 -5.90 -16.13 5.49
C PRO A 52 -5.88 -16.49 3.99
N TYR A 53 -6.29 -17.72 3.67
CA TYR A 53 -6.28 -18.24 2.30
C TYR A 53 -4.91 -18.15 1.62
N ASN A 54 -3.81 -18.37 2.36
CA ASN A 54 -2.44 -18.31 1.82
C ASN A 54 -2.14 -19.32 0.69
N ASP A 55 -3.02 -20.30 0.48
CA ASP A 55 -2.98 -21.24 -0.64
C ASP A 55 -3.59 -20.66 -1.93
N GLN A 56 -4.31 -19.53 -1.82
CA GLN A 56 -5.08 -18.91 -2.92
C GLN A 56 -4.75 -17.43 -3.13
N LEU A 57 -4.35 -16.71 -2.08
CA LEU A 57 -3.92 -15.32 -2.13
C LEU A 57 -2.40 -15.23 -2.05
N ASP A 58 -1.85 -14.31 -2.83
CA ASP A 58 -0.43 -13.97 -2.78
C ASP A 58 -0.20 -12.89 -1.72
N TRP A 59 0.44 -13.29 -0.63
CA TRP A 59 0.85 -12.42 0.48
C TRP A 59 2.32 -11.98 0.38
N SER A 60 3.03 -12.36 -0.68
CA SER A 60 4.41 -11.93 -0.90
C SER A 60 4.48 -10.43 -1.16
N THR A 61 5.57 -9.82 -0.71
CA THR A 61 5.84 -8.39 -0.90
C THR A 61 7.35 -8.22 -0.96
N ASP A 62 7.79 -7.32 -1.82
CA ASP A 62 9.14 -6.77 -1.87
C ASP A 62 9.19 -5.38 -1.24
N SER A 63 8.08 -4.98 -0.59
CA SER A 63 7.92 -3.73 0.13
C SER A 63 8.23 -2.52 -0.76
N CYS A 64 8.51 -1.36 -0.16
CA CYS A 64 9.08 -0.28 -0.96
C CYS A 64 10.55 -0.53 -1.35
N SER A 65 11.26 -1.50 -0.70
CA SER A 65 12.70 -1.84 -0.65
C SER A 65 13.79 -0.75 -0.85
N TRP A 66 13.36 0.49 -1.05
CA TRP A 66 14.07 1.74 -1.24
C TRP A 66 13.08 2.86 -0.87
N SER A 67 12.59 2.85 0.38
CA SER A 67 12.27 4.13 1.01
C SER A 67 13.59 4.84 1.24
N PRO A 68 13.74 6.16 0.99
CA PRO A 68 14.98 6.85 1.27
C PRO A 68 15.23 6.77 2.78
N ASP A 69 16.01 5.77 3.17
CA ASP A 69 16.57 5.60 4.50
C ASP A 69 17.52 6.77 4.74
N GLN A 70 16.90 7.85 5.21
CA GLN A 70 17.47 9.14 5.62
C GLN A 70 18.15 9.98 4.52
N PRO A 71 17.88 11.31 4.49
CA PRO A 71 17.53 12.16 5.65
C PRO A 71 16.03 12.43 5.92
N ILE A 72 15.06 11.82 5.22
CA ILE A 72 13.64 12.24 5.28
C ILE A 72 12.72 11.19 5.94
N GLY A 73 12.97 9.89 5.70
CA GLY A 73 12.66 8.82 6.66
C GLY A 73 11.19 8.53 7.02
N TYR A 74 10.25 8.62 6.09
CA TYR A 74 8.86 8.17 6.32
C TYR A 74 8.74 6.65 6.15
N ASP A 75 8.04 6.00 7.09
CA ASP A 75 7.76 4.57 7.04
C ASP A 75 6.53 4.28 6.15
N PHE A 76 6.77 4.18 4.85
CA PHE A 76 5.77 3.84 3.85
C PHE A 76 5.63 2.34 3.58
N ASP A 77 6.39 1.50 4.30
CA ASP A 77 6.35 0.04 4.14
C ASP A 77 4.93 -0.55 4.29
N PRO A 78 4.10 -0.10 5.25
CA PRO A 78 2.72 -0.56 5.35
C PRO A 78 1.90 -0.33 4.08
N GLY A 79 1.99 0.86 3.49
CA GLY A 79 1.30 1.22 2.26
C GLY A 79 1.78 0.39 1.07
N CYS A 80 3.11 0.27 0.90
CA CYS A 80 3.69 -0.54 -0.17
C CYS A 80 3.29 -2.02 -0.06
N THR A 81 3.25 -2.55 1.17
CA THR A 81 2.82 -3.93 1.43
C THR A 81 1.37 -4.16 0.97
N ARG A 82 0.46 -3.22 1.23
CA ARG A 82 -0.94 -3.32 0.77
C ARG A 82 -1.07 -3.15 -0.74
N HIS A 83 -0.30 -2.25 -1.32
CA HIS A 83 -0.23 -2.04 -2.76
C HIS A 83 0.23 -3.30 -3.51
N ASP A 84 1.30 -3.95 -3.04
CA ASP A 84 1.80 -5.22 -3.58
C ASP A 84 0.74 -6.31 -3.51
N PHE A 85 0.05 -6.43 -2.38
CA PHE A 85 -1.06 -7.38 -2.23
C PHE A 85 -2.11 -7.16 -3.32
N GLY A 86 -2.49 -5.90 -3.58
CA GLY A 86 -3.44 -5.57 -4.64
C GLY A 86 -2.93 -5.95 -6.03
N TYR A 87 -1.72 -5.52 -6.38
CA TYR A 87 -1.12 -5.81 -7.69
C TYR A 87 -1.02 -7.31 -7.97
N ARG A 88 -0.45 -8.07 -7.03
CA ARG A 88 -0.20 -9.50 -7.20
C ARG A 88 -1.51 -10.28 -7.31
N ASN A 89 -2.46 -10.03 -6.41
CA ASN A 89 -3.72 -10.76 -6.41
C ASN A 89 -4.61 -10.40 -7.60
N TYR A 90 -4.68 -9.13 -8.01
CA TYR A 90 -5.44 -8.77 -9.21
C TYR A 90 -4.84 -9.36 -10.49
N LYS A 91 -3.51 -9.45 -10.59
CA LYS A 91 -2.82 -10.14 -11.69
C LYS A 91 -3.16 -11.64 -11.69
N LEU A 92 -3.03 -12.32 -10.55
CA LEU A 92 -3.38 -13.74 -10.41
C LEU A 92 -4.86 -14.03 -10.70
N GLN A 93 -5.73 -13.10 -10.34
CA GLN A 93 -7.18 -13.19 -10.55
C GLN A 93 -7.61 -12.74 -11.96
N ASN A 94 -6.66 -12.46 -12.87
CA ASN A 94 -6.89 -12.06 -14.26
C ASN A 94 -7.79 -10.83 -14.40
N ARG A 95 -7.68 -9.87 -13.48
CA ARG A 95 -8.49 -8.64 -13.45
C ARG A 95 -7.65 -7.38 -13.24
N PHE A 96 -6.36 -7.43 -13.56
CA PHE A 96 -5.45 -6.27 -13.51
C PHE A 96 -5.62 -5.38 -14.75
N THR A 97 -6.77 -4.71 -14.85
CA THR A 97 -7.07 -3.71 -15.89
C THR A 97 -6.54 -2.34 -15.46
N GLU A 98 -6.37 -1.38 -16.39
CA GLU A 98 -5.93 -0.02 -16.02
C GLU A 98 -6.87 0.67 -15.02
N ALA A 99 -8.18 0.42 -15.09
CA ALA A 99 -9.14 0.98 -14.14
C ALA A 99 -8.93 0.39 -12.73
N ASN A 100 -8.70 -0.92 -12.62
CA ASN A 100 -8.41 -1.55 -11.34
C ASN A 100 -7.02 -1.18 -10.82
N ARG A 101 -6.03 -1.03 -11.70
CA ARG A 101 -4.70 -0.52 -11.36
C ARG A 101 -4.80 0.88 -10.77
N LEU A 102 -5.55 1.78 -11.41
CA LEU A 102 -5.81 3.12 -10.89
C LEU A 102 -6.44 3.07 -9.49
N ALA A 103 -7.44 2.22 -9.26
CA ALA A 103 -8.07 2.09 -7.94
C ALA A 103 -7.09 1.60 -6.86
N ILE A 104 -6.18 0.69 -7.21
CA ILE A 104 -5.13 0.23 -6.28
C ILE A 104 -4.10 1.34 -6.02
N ASP A 105 -3.68 2.06 -7.05
CA ASP A 105 -2.72 3.16 -6.96
C ASP A 105 -3.30 4.32 -6.12
N ASP A 106 -4.59 4.63 -6.27
CA ASP A 106 -5.29 5.66 -5.48
C ASP A 106 -5.41 5.23 -4.01
N ASN A 107 -5.77 3.97 -3.73
CA ASN A 107 -5.79 3.44 -2.37
C ASN A 107 -4.41 3.47 -1.69
N PHE A 108 -3.34 3.27 -2.48
CA PHE A 108 -1.97 3.41 -2.01
C PHE A 108 -1.63 4.85 -1.66
N ARG A 109 -1.97 5.83 -2.51
CA ARG A 109 -1.79 7.25 -2.16
C ARG A 109 -2.52 7.59 -0.85
N ASP A 110 -3.75 7.13 -0.70
CA ASP A 110 -4.57 7.41 0.47
C ASP A 110 -3.98 6.78 1.76
N ASP A 111 -3.37 5.60 1.67
CA ASP A 111 -2.59 5.01 2.77
C ASP A 111 -1.39 5.86 3.17
N LEU A 112 -0.60 6.30 2.18
CA LEU A 112 0.57 7.12 2.44
C LEU A 112 0.18 8.46 3.07
N TYR A 113 -0.88 9.08 2.57
CA TYR A 113 -1.43 10.30 3.17
C TYR A 113 -1.89 10.08 4.62
N GLY A 114 -2.52 8.93 4.90
CA GLY A 114 -2.88 8.52 6.25
C GLY A 114 -1.68 8.41 7.19
N ILE A 115 -0.56 7.86 6.69
CA ILE A 115 0.72 7.80 7.42
C ILE A 115 1.27 9.20 7.69
N CYS A 116 1.14 10.10 6.72
CA CYS A 116 1.67 11.46 6.79
C CYS A 116 0.94 12.39 7.76
N ALA A 117 -0.34 12.12 8.07
CA ALA A 117 -1.13 12.89 9.03
C ALA A 117 -1.10 14.42 8.79
N GLY A 118 -1.07 14.86 7.53
CA GLY A 118 -1.06 16.27 7.14
C GLY A 118 0.33 16.94 7.11
N ASP A 119 1.41 16.20 7.33
CA ASP A 119 2.75 16.73 7.12
C ASP A 119 3.01 16.96 5.63
N TRP A 120 3.26 18.22 5.24
CA TRP A 120 3.39 18.62 3.84
C TRP A 120 4.53 17.90 3.11
N LEU A 121 5.71 17.76 3.76
CA LEU A 121 6.86 17.12 3.12
C LEU A 121 6.61 15.62 2.95
N CYS A 122 5.93 15.00 3.91
CA CYS A 122 5.48 13.61 3.82
C CYS A 122 4.46 13.42 2.70
N GLN A 123 3.40 14.24 2.63
CA GLN A 123 2.38 14.11 1.60
C GLN A 123 2.95 14.38 0.20
N GLY A 124 3.86 15.35 0.06
CA GLY A 124 4.57 15.54 -1.20
C GLY A 124 5.47 14.37 -1.57
N THR A 125 6.06 13.68 -0.57
CA THR A 125 6.76 12.41 -0.81
C THR A 125 5.79 11.31 -1.26
N ALA A 126 4.60 11.23 -0.66
CA ALA A 126 3.55 10.30 -1.08
C ALA A 126 3.10 10.56 -2.52
N ASP A 127 3.01 11.82 -2.95
CA ASP A 127 2.69 12.18 -4.35
C ASP A 127 3.77 11.70 -5.34
N ILE A 128 5.04 11.78 -4.96
CA ILE A 128 6.16 11.24 -5.76
C ILE A 128 6.00 9.72 -5.93
N TYR A 129 5.69 9.00 -4.85
CA TYR A 129 5.49 7.54 -4.88
C TYR A 129 4.28 7.17 -5.76
N TYR A 130 3.17 7.88 -5.60
CA TYR A 130 1.99 7.69 -6.42
C TYR A 130 2.29 7.93 -7.91
N SER A 131 2.95 9.05 -8.24
CA SER A 131 3.34 9.35 -9.62
C SER A 131 4.22 8.25 -10.23
N ALA A 132 5.17 7.72 -9.45
CA ALA A 132 6.03 6.63 -9.88
C ALA A 132 5.25 5.35 -10.24
N VAL A 133 4.34 4.88 -9.37
CA VAL A 133 3.54 3.68 -9.67
C VAL A 133 2.56 3.90 -10.83
N ARG A 134 2.00 5.12 -10.97
CA ARG A 134 1.16 5.49 -12.11
C ARG A 134 1.91 5.40 -13.43
N GLN A 135 3.14 5.91 -13.47
CA GLN A 135 3.98 5.97 -14.67
C GLN A 135 4.61 4.61 -15.03
N PHE A 136 5.13 3.87 -14.04
CA PHE A 136 5.98 2.71 -14.30
C PHE A 136 5.35 1.35 -13.93
N GLY A 137 4.29 1.33 -13.11
CA GLY A 137 3.66 0.10 -12.60
C GLY A 137 2.81 -0.69 -13.63
N GLY A 138 2.44 -0.06 -14.76
CA GLY A 138 1.63 -0.69 -15.80
C GLY A 138 2.34 -1.81 -16.60
N SER A 139 3.67 -1.88 -16.54
CA SER A 139 4.48 -2.86 -17.30
C SER A 139 4.60 -4.23 -16.61
N GLY A 140 3.84 -4.46 -15.54
CA GLY A 140 3.86 -5.72 -14.78
C GLY A 140 4.94 -5.78 -13.70
N THR A 141 5.74 -4.72 -13.56
CA THR A 141 6.67 -4.48 -12.46
C THR A 141 5.97 -4.43 -11.09
N ASP A 142 6.73 -4.73 -10.05
CA ASP A 142 6.35 -4.53 -8.65
C ASP A 142 6.56 -3.08 -8.20
N THR A 143 6.06 -2.75 -7.01
CA THR A 143 6.12 -1.41 -6.45
C THR A 143 7.56 -0.90 -6.38
N ALA A 144 8.47 -1.70 -5.84
CA ALA A 144 9.86 -1.27 -5.68
C ALA A 144 10.59 -1.06 -7.01
N ALA A 145 10.31 -1.85 -8.05
CA ALA A 145 10.86 -1.57 -9.38
C ALA A 145 10.32 -0.27 -9.97
N ALA A 146 9.04 0.03 -9.79
CA ALA A 146 8.45 1.30 -10.26
C ALA A 146 9.08 2.51 -9.55
N LEU A 147 9.24 2.45 -8.23
CA LEU A 147 9.87 3.52 -7.44
C LEU A 147 11.34 3.76 -7.86
N ARG A 148 12.10 2.68 -8.08
CA ARG A 148 13.48 2.79 -8.58
C ARG A 148 13.55 3.37 -9.98
N ALA A 149 12.68 2.93 -10.89
CA ALA A 149 12.67 3.41 -12.27
C ALA A 149 12.34 4.90 -12.37
N ALA A 150 11.49 5.42 -11.47
CA ALA A 150 11.14 6.83 -11.39
C ALA A 150 12.21 7.69 -10.69
N GLY A 151 13.23 7.09 -10.06
CA GLY A 151 14.23 7.84 -9.29
C GLY A 151 13.66 8.50 -8.03
N VAL A 152 12.66 7.89 -7.38
CA VAL A 152 11.93 8.45 -6.23
C VAL A 152 12.85 8.97 -5.12
N GLN A 153 13.97 8.29 -4.86
CA GLN A 153 14.95 8.75 -3.88
C GLN A 153 15.47 10.16 -4.21
N GLU A 154 15.92 10.39 -5.44
CA GLU A 154 16.46 11.69 -5.87
C GLU A 154 15.39 12.77 -5.80
N GLN A 155 14.18 12.47 -6.27
CA GLN A 155 13.06 13.42 -6.20
C GLN A 155 12.72 13.79 -4.75
N THR A 156 12.78 12.84 -3.82
CA THR A 156 12.50 13.09 -2.40
C THR A 156 13.57 13.99 -1.78
N GLU A 157 14.86 13.76 -2.10
CA GLU A 157 15.96 14.62 -1.66
C GLU A 157 15.82 16.06 -2.19
N GLN A 158 15.40 16.21 -3.45
CA GLN A 158 15.09 17.51 -4.05
C GLN A 158 13.90 18.19 -3.36
N LEU A 159 12.81 17.46 -3.08
CA LEU A 159 11.64 18.00 -2.37
C LEU A 159 12.00 18.49 -0.96
N ALA A 160 12.85 17.75 -0.23
CA ALA A 160 13.35 18.24 1.07
C ALA A 160 14.23 19.49 0.93
N ALA A 161 14.98 19.62 -0.16
CA ALA A 161 15.72 20.86 -0.44
C ALA A 161 14.78 22.03 -0.75
N VAL A 162 13.69 21.77 -1.47
CA VAL A 162 12.61 22.73 -1.72
C VAL A 162 11.94 23.14 -0.41
N HIS A 163 11.61 22.18 0.46
CA HIS A 163 11.04 22.43 1.79
C HIS A 163 11.89 23.42 2.61
N ARG A 164 13.20 23.21 2.69
CA ARG A 164 14.12 24.14 3.39
C ARG A 164 14.17 25.55 2.77
N ARG A 165 13.81 25.69 1.50
CA ARG A 165 13.70 27.01 0.84
C ARG A 165 12.34 27.63 1.10
N LEU A 166 11.29 26.81 1.12
CA LEU A 166 9.92 27.21 1.46
C LEU A 166 9.83 27.77 2.89
N GLU A 167 10.55 27.19 3.84
CA GLU A 167 10.65 27.70 5.22
C GLU A 167 11.25 29.13 5.31
N ARG A 168 11.89 29.61 4.24
CA ARG A 168 12.48 30.95 4.14
C ARG A 168 11.77 31.84 3.12
N ALA A 169 10.71 31.36 2.49
CA ALA A 169 9.99 32.11 1.48
C ALA A 169 9.17 33.21 2.15
N ASP A 170 9.29 34.44 1.64
CA ASP A 170 8.62 35.60 2.24
C ASP A 170 7.17 35.77 1.74
N THR A 171 6.79 35.06 0.67
CA THR A 171 5.49 35.23 0.01
C THR A 171 4.95 33.91 -0.54
N GLY A 172 3.61 33.80 -0.62
CA GLY A 172 2.93 32.71 -1.31
C GLY A 172 3.39 32.52 -2.76
N THR A 173 3.59 33.62 -3.51
CA THR A 173 4.09 33.55 -4.90
C THR A 173 5.51 33.01 -4.99
N GLU A 174 6.36 33.23 -3.98
CA GLU A 174 7.66 32.58 -3.93
C GLU A 174 7.53 31.09 -3.66
N ALA A 175 6.67 30.70 -2.71
CA ALA A 175 6.40 29.31 -2.41
C ALA A 175 5.86 28.54 -3.62
N GLU A 176 4.85 29.09 -4.30
CA GLU A 176 4.26 28.53 -5.53
C GLU A 176 5.34 28.28 -6.59
N ARG A 177 6.24 29.25 -6.83
CA ARG A 177 7.31 29.12 -7.83
C ARG A 177 8.32 28.02 -7.48
N LEU A 178 8.60 27.85 -6.19
CA LEU A 178 9.51 26.81 -5.71
C LEU A 178 8.91 25.42 -5.93
N VAL A 179 7.62 25.25 -5.59
CA VAL A 179 6.89 23.99 -5.78
C VAL A 179 6.70 23.70 -7.26
N SER A 180 6.20 24.65 -8.05
CA SER A 180 5.95 24.44 -9.49
C SER A 180 7.24 24.12 -10.25
N GLY A 181 8.36 24.74 -9.86
CA GLY A 181 9.67 24.43 -10.45
C GLY A 181 10.10 22.98 -10.18
N PHE A 182 9.83 22.48 -8.98
CA PHE A 182 10.07 21.07 -8.64
C PHE A 182 9.14 20.11 -9.40
N GLU A 183 7.86 20.44 -9.47
CA GLU A 183 6.86 19.67 -10.22
C GLU A 183 7.21 19.54 -11.70
N ASP A 184 7.59 20.66 -12.34
CA ASP A 184 7.97 20.69 -13.75
C ASP A 184 9.26 19.89 -14.03
N GLU A 185 10.24 19.96 -13.14
CA GLU A 185 11.51 19.23 -13.27
C GLU A 185 11.33 17.72 -13.13
N ASN A 186 10.45 17.29 -12.22
CA ASN A 186 10.29 15.88 -11.85
C ASN A 186 9.08 15.19 -12.51
N GLY A 187 8.21 15.96 -13.18
CA GLY A 187 6.98 15.42 -13.76
C GLY A 187 6.01 14.87 -12.70
N VAL A 188 5.97 15.50 -11.53
CA VAL A 188 5.08 15.16 -10.41
C VAL A 188 4.16 16.32 -10.09
N ARG A 189 3.10 16.04 -9.33
CA ARG A 189 2.16 17.05 -8.86
C ARG A 189 2.07 16.91 -7.35
N ILE A 190 2.43 17.96 -6.62
CA ILE A 190 2.31 18.03 -5.17
C ILE A 190 0.93 18.62 -4.87
N THR A 191 0.05 17.80 -4.29
CA THR A 191 -1.37 18.14 -4.16
C THR A 191 -1.63 19.12 -3.03
N GLU A 192 -0.83 19.05 -1.98
CA GLU A 192 -0.97 19.89 -0.79
C GLU A 192 -0.23 21.21 -0.96
N GLU A 193 -0.92 22.33 -0.71
CA GLU A 193 -0.32 23.66 -0.73
C GLU A 193 0.63 23.83 0.46
N TYR A 194 1.78 24.49 0.23
CA TYR A 194 2.71 24.75 1.30
C TYR A 194 2.15 25.79 2.29
N PRO A 195 2.14 25.53 3.61
CA PRO A 195 1.62 26.47 4.59
C PRO A 195 2.60 27.64 4.78
N VAL A 196 2.42 28.72 4.01
CA VAL A 196 3.11 29.99 4.24
C VAL A 196 2.44 30.67 5.43
N GLY A 197 3.22 31.05 6.45
CA GLY A 197 2.67 31.76 7.61
C GLY A 197 2.07 33.11 7.22
N ASP A 198 0.85 33.37 7.68
CA ASP A 198 0.16 34.68 7.56
C ASP A 198 0.93 35.81 8.28
#